data_AF-A0A7C1AM41-F1
#
_entry.id   AF-A0A7C1AM41-F1
#
_cell.length_a   1.000
_cell.length_b   1.000
_cell.length_c   1.000
_cell.angle_alpha   90.00
_cell.angle_beta   90.00
_cell.angle_gamma   90.00
#
_symmetry.space_group_name_H-M   'P 1'
#
loop_
_entity.id
_entity.type
_entity.pdbx_description
1 polymer ?
#
loop_
_entity_poly.entity_id
_entity_poly.type
_entity_poly.pdbx_seq_one_letter_code
_entity_poly.pdbx_strand_id
1 'polypeptide(L)'
;MVEGKYSLEILSQKIKLAYTHLSQCNLCPRECMVNRLKGEKGYCGMDAELYISSFGPHFGEEPELVGRGGSGTIFLTGCNLKCVFCQNYEISHLRIGRKYTVEELVDIM
;
A
#
# COMPACT_ATOMS: atom_id res chain seq x y z
N MET A 1 -11.71 21.15 -12.35
CA MET A 1 -12.49 19.89 -12.45
C MET A 1 -11.68 18.97 -13.33
N VAL A 2 -10.98 17.98 -12.76
CA VAL A 2 -10.19 17.04 -13.57
C VAL A 2 -11.18 16.03 -14.14
N GLU A 3 -11.48 16.13 -15.44
CA GLU A 3 -12.22 15.10 -16.15
C GLU A 3 -11.47 13.77 -16.00
N GLY A 4 -12.15 12.76 -15.43
CA GLY A 4 -11.54 11.48 -15.12
C GLY A 4 -11.03 10.80 -16.38
N LYS A 5 -9.71 10.61 -16.47
CA LYS A 5 -9.01 9.93 -17.60
C LYS A 5 -9.43 8.47 -17.84
N TYR A 6 -10.30 7.88 -17.02
CA TYR A 6 -10.66 6.47 -17.07
C TYR A 6 -12.17 6.26 -16.99
N SER A 7 -12.72 5.39 -17.85
CA SER A 7 -14.10 4.96 -17.75
C SER A 7 -14.32 4.02 -16.55
N LEU A 8 -15.56 3.99 -16.03
CA LEU A 8 -15.94 3.08 -14.94
C LEU A 8 -15.73 1.60 -15.31
N GLU A 9 -15.87 1.27 -16.59
CA GLU A 9 -15.61 -0.07 -17.10
C GLU A 9 -14.14 -0.47 -16.93
N ILE A 10 -13.21 0.42 -17.31
CA ILE A 10 -11.76 0.17 -17.15
C ILE A 10 -11.41 -0.02 -15.68
N LEU A 11 -11.95 0.83 -14.79
CA LEU A 11 -11.71 0.70 -13.35
C LEU A 11 -12.24 -0.63 -12.80
N SER A 12 -13.44 -1.03 -13.22
CA SER A 12 -14.05 -2.30 -12.81
C SER A 12 -13.20 -3.51 -13.23
N GLN A 13 -12.66 -3.48 -14.45
CA GLN A 13 -11.75 -4.54 -14.94
C GLN A 13 -10.45 -4.59 -14.14
N LYS A 14 -9.84 -3.44 -13.84
CA LYS A 14 -8.63 -3.35 -13.02
C LYS A 14 -8.86 -3.87 -11.59
N ILE A 15 -10.00 -3.55 -10.98
CA ILE A 15 -10.37 -4.05 -9.66
C ILE A 15 -10.47 -5.57 -9.67
N LYS A 16 -11.19 -6.15 -10.65
CA LYS A 16 -11.29 -7.62 -10.79
C LYS A 16 -9.93 -8.27 -10.92
N LEU A 17 -9.04 -7.71 -11.74
CA LEU A 17 -7.67 -8.21 -11.90
C LEU A 17 -6.88 -8.15 -10.59
N ALA A 18 -6.99 -7.05 -9.83
CA ALA A 18 -6.33 -6.92 -8.53
C ALA A 18 -6.80 -8.01 -7.54
N TYR A 19 -8.09 -8.32 -7.49
CA TYR A 19 -8.61 -9.42 -6.65
C TYR A 19 -8.14 -10.80 -7.12
N THR A 20 -7.99 -11.02 -8.43
CA THR A 20 -7.37 -12.24 -8.95
C THR A 20 -5.94 -12.38 -8.43
N HIS A 21 -5.14 -11.31 -8.47
CA HIS A 21 -3.79 -11.31 -7.88
C HIS A 21 -3.83 -11.59 -6.37
N LEU A 22 -4.79 -11.07 -5.60
CA LEU A 22 -4.89 -11.36 -4.16
C LEU A 22 -5.24 -12.84 -3.86
N SER A 23 -6.03 -13.49 -4.71
CA SER A 23 -6.39 -14.91 -4.56
C SER A 23 -5.23 -15.88 -4.84
N GLN A 24 -4.20 -15.43 -5.55
CA GLN A 24 -2.98 -16.16 -5.89
C GLN A 24 -1.81 -15.19 -5.96
N CYS A 25 -1.31 -14.75 -4.79
CA CYS A 25 -0.41 -13.60 -4.69
C CYS A 25 0.90 -13.77 -5.46
N ASN A 26 1.00 -13.08 -6.59
CA ASN A 26 2.16 -12.97 -7.48
C ASN A 26 2.60 -11.51 -7.71
N LEU A 27 2.22 -10.58 -6.82
CA LEU A 27 2.55 -9.15 -6.90
C LEU A 27 4.03 -8.82 -6.65
N CYS A 28 4.88 -9.82 -6.42
CA CYS A 28 6.30 -9.63 -6.22
C CYS A 28 7.11 -10.82 -6.71
N PRO A 29 8.43 -10.68 -6.93
CA PRO A 29 9.29 -11.75 -7.47
C PRO A 29 9.39 -13.01 -6.60
N ARG A 30 8.77 -13.04 -5.41
CA ARG A 30 8.73 -14.22 -4.56
C ARG A 30 7.64 -15.21 -4.93
N GLU A 31 6.61 -14.75 -5.65
CA GLU A 31 5.53 -15.59 -6.16
C GLU A 31 5.02 -16.62 -5.15
N CYS A 32 4.68 -16.17 -3.93
CA CYS A 32 4.26 -17.08 -2.87
C CYS A 32 2.91 -17.77 -3.14
N MET A 33 2.13 -17.28 -4.10
CA MET A 33 0.84 -17.83 -4.55
C MET A 33 -0.24 -18.02 -3.47
N VAL A 34 -0.03 -17.49 -2.26
CA VAL A 34 -1.01 -17.56 -1.16
C VAL A 34 -2.30 -16.83 -1.52
N ASN A 35 -3.40 -17.32 -0.96
CA ASN A 35 -4.71 -16.72 -1.10
C ASN A 35 -5.00 -15.72 0.04
N ARG A 36 -4.70 -14.44 -0.22
CA ARG A 36 -4.89 -13.36 0.76
C ARG A 36 -6.37 -13.15 1.12
N LEU A 37 -7.29 -13.47 0.20
CA LEU A 37 -8.74 -13.37 0.45
C LEU A 37 -9.24 -14.40 1.47
N LYS A 38 -8.46 -15.46 1.72
CA LYS A 38 -8.70 -16.42 2.79
C LYS A 38 -7.91 -16.12 4.07
N GLY A 39 -7.24 -14.96 4.13
CA GLY A 39 -6.40 -14.56 5.25
C GLY A 39 -5.01 -15.20 5.27
N GLU A 40 -4.61 -15.90 4.20
CA GLU A 40 -3.28 -16.51 4.12
C GLU A 40 -2.19 -15.43 3.98
N LYS A 41 -1.05 -15.68 4.64
CA LYS A 41 0.09 -14.76 4.69
C LYS A 41 1.29 -15.41 4.03
N GLY A 42 1.85 -14.72 3.03
CA GLY A 42 3.08 -15.14 2.36
C GLY A 42 4.33 -14.66 3.10
N TYR A 43 5.47 -14.71 2.42
CA TYR A 43 6.76 -14.29 2.98
C TYR A 43 6.76 -12.86 3.56
N CYS A 44 6.03 -11.93 2.94
CA CYS A 44 5.93 -10.55 3.43
C CYS A 44 5.15 -10.44 4.76
N GLY A 45 4.33 -11.43 5.11
CA GLY A 45 3.51 -11.46 6.33
C GLY A 45 2.30 -10.52 6.33
N MET A 46 1.97 -9.91 5.20
CA MET A 46 0.75 -9.11 5.02
C MET A 46 -0.41 -10.02 4.60
N ASP A 47 -1.65 -9.61 4.89
CA ASP A 47 -2.90 -10.22 4.39
C ASP A 47 -3.54 -9.33 3.30
N ALA A 48 -4.87 -9.31 3.18
CA ALA A 48 -5.61 -8.49 2.20
C ALA A 48 -6.08 -7.14 2.77
N GLU A 49 -5.83 -6.86 4.05
CA GLU A 49 -6.31 -5.66 4.71
C GLU A 49 -5.35 -4.47 4.52
N LEU A 50 -5.90 -3.25 4.65
CA LEU A 50 -5.13 -2.01 4.61
C LEU A 50 -4.54 -1.70 5.98
N TYR A 51 -3.22 -1.48 6.03
CA TYR A 51 -2.52 -1.03 7.22
C TYR A 51 -1.70 0.22 6.92
N ILE A 52 -1.88 1.25 7.72
CA ILE A 52 -1.17 2.53 7.62
C ILE A 52 -0.39 2.72 8.92
N SER A 53 0.90 3.03 8.81
CA SER A 53 1.74 3.35 9.97
C SER A 53 1.61 4.80 10.38
N SER A 54 1.60 5.71 9.40
CA SER A 54 1.50 7.14 9.62
C SER A 54 1.07 7.84 8.33
N PHE A 55 0.55 9.06 8.47
CA PHE A 55 0.26 9.96 7.36
C PHE A 55 0.45 11.41 7.81
N GLY A 56 0.77 12.30 6.89
CA GLY A 56 0.97 13.72 7.18
C GLY A 56 1.93 14.43 6.22
N PRO A 57 2.27 15.69 6.51
CA PRO A 57 3.24 16.44 5.70
C PRO A 57 4.65 15.84 5.84
N HIS A 58 5.26 15.50 4.71
CA HIS A 58 6.61 14.97 4.65
C HIS A 58 7.55 15.98 3.98
N PHE A 59 8.72 16.17 4.59
CA PHE A 59 9.73 17.15 4.17
C PHE A 59 11.04 16.48 3.75
N GLY A 60 11.05 15.14 3.61
CA GLY A 60 12.23 14.37 3.22
C GLY A 60 12.40 14.15 1.72
N GLU A 61 11.41 14.54 0.91
CA GLU A 61 11.47 14.50 -0.55
C GLU A 61 12.33 15.65 -1.12
N GLU A 62 12.60 15.63 -2.42
CA GLU A 62 13.28 16.72 -3.12
C GLU A 62 12.49 18.04 -3.03
N PRO A 63 13.17 19.20 -3.05
CA PRO A 63 12.54 20.52 -2.87
C PRO A 63 11.34 20.78 -3.80
N GLU A 64 11.39 20.28 -5.03
CA GLU A 64 10.34 20.41 -6.03
C GLU A 64 9.05 19.65 -5.67
N LEU A 65 9.15 18.61 -4.83
CA LEU A 65 8.03 17.77 -4.38
C LEU A 65 7.45 18.23 -3.03
N VAL A 66 8.29 18.78 -2.15
CA VAL A 66 7.91 19.26 -0.81
C VAL A 66 7.05 20.52 -0.88
N GLY A 67 7.32 21.40 -1.85
CA GLY A 67 6.64 22.69 -1.97
C GLY A 67 6.78 23.53 -0.69
N ARG A 68 5.69 24.16 -0.25
CA ARG A 68 5.67 24.99 0.98
C ARG A 68 5.12 24.30 2.22
N GLY A 69 4.34 23.22 2.04
CA GLY A 69 3.57 22.57 3.10
C GLY A 69 3.99 21.15 3.43
N GLY A 70 5.03 20.63 2.76
CA GLY A 70 5.34 19.20 2.76
C GLY A 70 4.56 18.48 1.67
N SER A 71 5.11 17.35 1.21
CA SER A 71 4.35 16.40 0.39
C SER A 71 3.35 15.67 1.28
N GLY A 72 2.13 15.45 0.78
CA GLY A 72 1.16 14.60 1.49
C GLY A 72 1.59 13.15 1.38
N THR A 73 2.05 12.56 2.48
CA THR A 73 2.56 11.18 2.48
C THR A 73 1.70 10.29 3.35
N ILE A 74 1.43 9.08 2.86
CA ILE A 74 0.80 7.98 3.59
C ILE A 74 1.79 6.81 3.60
N PHE A 75 2.32 6.48 4.78
CA PHE A 75 3.23 5.35 4.97
C PHE A 75 2.44 4.07 5.21
N LEU A 76 2.36 3.22 4.19
CA LEU A 76 1.78 1.88 4.31
C LEU A 76 2.69 0.96 5.16
N THR A 77 2.06 0.02 5.85
CA THR A 77 2.76 -0.96 6.69
C THR A 77 3.12 -2.21 5.90
N GLY A 78 4.33 -2.72 6.13
CA GLY A 78 4.84 -3.96 5.56
C GLY A 78 5.63 -3.79 4.26
N CYS A 79 6.58 -4.70 4.04
CA CYS A 79 7.35 -4.77 2.80
C CYS A 79 7.57 -6.24 2.39
N ASN A 80 7.57 -6.50 1.09
CA ASN A 80 7.93 -7.80 0.49
C ASN A 80 9.44 -8.04 0.38
N LEU A 81 10.24 -6.99 0.59
CA LEU A 81 11.68 -7.04 0.75
C LEU A 81 12.06 -7.21 2.23
N LYS A 82 13.30 -7.60 2.49
CA LYS A 82 13.88 -7.76 3.83
C LYS A 82 15.29 -7.19 3.87
N CYS A 83 15.43 -5.93 3.45
CA CYS A 83 16.72 -5.26 3.37
C CYS A 83 17.40 -5.26 4.75
N VAL A 84 18.65 -5.72 4.83
CA VAL A 84 19.41 -5.73 6.08
C VAL A 84 19.72 -4.32 6.61
N PHE A 85 19.65 -3.31 5.73
CA PHE A 85 19.83 -1.89 5.99
C PHE A 85 18.52 -1.10 5.88
N CYS A 86 17.37 -1.74 6.14
CA CYS A 86 16.06 -1.09 5.98
C CYS A 86 15.92 0.14 6.88
N GLN A 87 15.85 1.34 6.29
CA GLN A 87 15.58 2.59 7.02
C GLN A 87 14.19 2.58 7.66
N ASN A 88 13.23 1.90 7.01
CA ASN A 88 11.85 1.77 7.46
C ASN A 88 11.60 0.45 8.21
N TYR A 89 12.59 -0.04 8.96
CA TYR A 89 12.55 -1.37 9.61
C TYR A 89 11.30 -1.58 10.47
N GLU A 90 10.95 -0.60 11.28
CA GLU A 90 9.78 -0.66 12.18
C GLU A 90 8.48 -0.92 11.41
N ILE A 91 8.23 -0.15 10.36
CA ILE A 91 6.99 -0.26 9.59
C ILE A 91 7.03 -1.40 8.56
N SER A 92 8.22 -1.79 8.09
CA SER A 92 8.40 -2.81 7.03
C SER A 92 8.59 -4.23 7.59
N HIS A 93 9.46 -4.37 8.59
CA HIS A 93 9.82 -5.67 9.18
C HIS A 93 8.97 -5.99 10.41
N LEU A 94 8.85 -5.05 11.36
CA LEU A 94 8.02 -5.23 12.56
C LEU A 94 6.53 -5.01 12.26
N ARG A 95 6.20 -4.42 11.10
CA ARG A 95 4.84 -4.16 10.63
C ARG A 95 4.05 -3.32 11.64
N ILE A 96 4.72 -2.33 12.21
CA ILE A 96 4.07 -1.35 13.08
C ILE A 96 3.13 -0.50 12.23
N GLY A 97 1.87 -0.47 12.64
CA GLY A 97 0.80 0.29 12.00
C GLY A 97 -0.57 -0.15 12.48
N ARG A 98 -1.61 0.54 12.01
CA ARG A 98 -3.00 0.26 12.37
C ARG A 98 -3.77 -0.17 11.12
N LYS A 99 -4.77 -1.03 11.30
CA LYS A 99 -5.75 -1.37 10.25
C LYS A 99 -6.71 -0.20 10.01
N TYR A 100 -6.91 0.17 8.74
CA TYR A 100 -7.84 1.23 8.32
C TYR A 100 -8.93 0.69 7.40
N THR A 101 -10.10 1.32 7.42
CA THR A 101 -11.13 1.11 6.39
C THR A 101 -10.86 1.97 5.14
N VAL A 102 -11.63 1.72 4.08
CA VAL A 102 -11.54 2.54 2.86
C VAL A 102 -12.03 3.96 3.12
N GLU A 103 -13.08 4.11 3.93
CA GLU A 103 -13.62 5.41 4.32
C GLU A 103 -12.59 6.21 5.12
N GLU A 104 -11.94 5.58 6.10
CA GLU A 104 -10.87 6.25 6.85
C GLU A 104 -9.68 6.65 5.94
N LEU A 105 -9.35 5.86 4.92
CA LEU A 105 -8.33 6.25 3.93
C LEU A 105 -8.77 7.44 3.09
N VAL A 106 -10.03 7.49 2.68
CA VAL A 106 -10.57 8.63 1.91
C VAL A 106 -10.52 9.91 2.74
N ASP A 107 -10.79 9.84 4.04
CA ASP A 107 -10.69 11.00 4.93
C ASP A 107 -9.24 11.50 5.12
N ILE A 108 -8.24 10.65 4.85
CA ILE A 108 -6.81 11.00 4.91
C ILE A 108 -6.32 11.68 3.60
N MET A 109 -6.98 11.41 2.46
CA MET A 109 -6.55 11.84 1.11
C MET A 109 -7.17 13.18 0.67
#